data_AF-A0A538S2H1-F1
#
_entry.id   AF-A0A538S2H1-F1
#
_cell.length_a   1.000
_cell.length_b   1.000
_cell.length_c   1.000
_cell.angle_alpha   90.00
_cell.angle_beta   90.00
_cell.angle_gamma   90.00
#
_symmetry.space_group_name_H-M   'P 1'
#
loop_
_entity.id
_entity.type
_entity.pdbx_description
1 polymer ?
#
loop_
_entity_poly.entity_id
_entity_poly.type
_entity_poly.pdbx_seq_one_letter_code
_entity_poly.pdbx_strand_id
1 'polypeptide(L)'
;MTTRYGKLTIPVSDIRNIDFGLHLPDEVAKQVETAVQRLGNNAHADREAASRELVQLGHQAYPAVQGAVKSKDPEVSRRAEEVVKRIRDKVPTPLLRLDANDRIETVMFPIVGRISSG
;
A
#
# COMPACT_ATOMS: atom_id res chain seq x y z
N MET A 1 -13.99 3.64 -12.89
CA MET A 1 -12.86 3.79 -11.95
C MET A 1 -13.20 4.84 -10.90
N THR A 2 -12.77 4.66 -9.65
CA THR A 2 -12.95 5.65 -8.58
C THR A 2 -11.66 6.46 -8.40
N THR A 3 -11.73 7.76 -8.63
CA THR A 3 -10.61 8.69 -8.45
C THR A 3 -10.83 9.56 -7.22
N ARG A 4 -9.83 10.35 -6.81
CA ARG A 4 -9.99 11.36 -5.75
C ARG A 4 -11.05 12.43 -6.04
N TYR A 5 -11.45 12.58 -7.30
CA TYR A 5 -12.44 13.54 -7.76
C TYR A 5 -13.81 12.92 -8.03
N GLY A 6 -13.99 11.63 -7.73
CA GLY A 6 -15.23 10.89 -7.97
C GLY A 6 -15.07 9.77 -9.00
N LYS A 7 -16.22 9.21 -9.39
CA LYS A 7 -16.29 8.12 -10.36
C LYS A 7 -16.09 8.66 -11.77
N LEU A 8 -15.15 8.05 -12.49
CA LEU A 8 -14.88 8.33 -13.89
C LEU A 8 -15.11 7.06 -14.71
N THR A 9 -15.95 7.19 -15.74
CA THR A 9 -16.16 6.15 -16.75
C THR A 9 -15.23 6.44 -17.93
N ILE A 10 -14.41 5.46 -18.28
CA ILE A 10 -13.40 5.58 -19.35
C ILE A 10 -13.78 4.58 -20.44
N PRO A 11 -14.03 5.01 -21.69
CA PRO A 11 -14.24 4.10 -22.80
C PRO A 11 -13.02 3.22 -23.02
N VAL A 12 -13.22 1.92 -23.26
CA VAL A 12 -12.11 0.97 -23.47
C VAL A 12 -11.27 1.38 -24.70
N SER A 13 -11.88 2.04 -25.69
CA SER A 13 -11.18 2.59 -26.87
C SER A 13 -10.08 3.60 -26.53
N ASP A 14 -10.19 4.26 -25.39
CA ASP A 14 -9.30 5.36 -25.02
C ASP A 14 -8.12 4.88 -24.16
N ILE A 15 -8.15 3.62 -23.73
CA ILE A 15 -7.14 3.00 -22.87
C ILE A 15 -5.97 2.52 -23.73
N ARG A 16 -4.76 3.00 -23.42
CA ARG A 16 -3.52 2.57 -24.07
C ARG A 16 -2.73 1.58 -23.23
N ASN A 17 -2.68 1.78 -21.92
CA ASN A 17 -2.03 0.88 -20.99
C ASN A 17 -2.74 0.91 -19.63
N ILE A 18 -2.68 -0.21 -18.91
CA ILE A 18 -3.17 -0.31 -17.53
C ILE A 18 -2.04 -0.87 -16.68
N ASP A 19 -1.59 -0.08 -15.72
CA ASP A 19 -0.73 -0.55 -14.64
C ASP A 19 -1.61 -0.78 -13.40
N PHE A 20 -1.79 -2.04 -13.04
CA PHE A 20 -2.56 -2.39 -11.84
C PHE A 20 -1.74 -2.11 -10.58
N GLY A 21 -2.37 -1.46 -9.62
CA GLY A 21 -1.82 -1.29 -8.29
C GLY A 21 -1.82 -2.60 -7.50
N LEU A 22 -1.44 -2.51 -6.23
CA LEU A 22 -1.49 -3.64 -5.30
C LEU A 22 -2.94 -3.95 -4.88
N HIS A 23 -3.59 -4.90 -5.57
CA HIS A 23 -4.92 -5.41 -5.20
C HIS A 23 -4.77 -6.54 -4.18
N LEU A 24 -4.69 -6.17 -2.91
CA LEU A 24 -4.68 -7.15 -1.83
C LEU A 24 -6.07 -7.78 -1.65
N PRO A 25 -6.16 -9.10 -1.41
CA PRO A 25 -7.36 -9.70 -0.86
C PRO A 25 -7.78 -8.98 0.42
N ASP A 26 -9.08 -8.82 0.65
CA ASP A 26 -9.62 -8.05 1.79
C ASP A 26 -9.07 -8.53 3.14
N GLU A 27 -8.85 -9.83 3.29
CA GLU A 27 -8.26 -10.41 4.50
C GLU A 27 -6.83 -9.92 4.73
N VAL A 28 -6.00 -9.92 3.69
CA VAL A 28 -4.61 -9.45 3.76
C VAL A 28 -4.56 -7.94 3.98
N ALA A 29 -5.45 -7.18 3.33
CA ALA A 29 -5.55 -5.74 3.55
C ALA A 29 -5.87 -5.41 5.01
N LYS A 30 -6.86 -6.09 5.60
CA LYS A 30 -7.21 -5.94 7.02
C LYS A 30 -6.07 -6.36 7.94
N GLN A 31 -5.36 -7.43 7.60
CA GLN A 31 -4.21 -7.90 8.37
C GLN A 31 -3.10 -6.83 8.39
N VAL A 32 -2.77 -6.27 7.22
CA VAL A 32 -1.78 -5.19 7.10
C VAL A 32 -2.21 -3.96 7.91
N GLU A 33 -3.45 -3.51 7.77
CA GLU A 33 -3.97 -2.35 8.52
C GLU A 33 -3.92 -2.57 10.04
N THR A 34 -4.33 -3.75 10.49
CA THR A 34 -4.30 -4.12 11.91
C THR A 34 -2.86 -4.13 12.44
N ALA A 35 -1.93 -4.73 11.70
CA ALA A 35 -0.53 -4.77 12.09
C ALA A 35 0.09 -3.35 12.10
N VAL A 36 -0.25 -2.48 11.15
CA VAL A 36 0.18 -1.07 11.16
C VAL A 36 -0.32 -0.34 12.41
N GLN A 37 -1.59 -0.51 12.78
CA GLN A 37 -2.14 0.10 14.01
C GLN A 37 -1.41 -0.38 15.27
N ARG A 38 -1.07 -1.68 15.32
CA ARG A 38 -0.36 -2.28 16.46
C ARG A 38 1.09 -1.79 16.61
N LEU A 39 1.67 -1.14 15.60
CA LEU A 39 2.98 -0.47 15.74
C LEU A 39 2.97 0.65 16.78
N GLY A 40 1.81 1.23 17.10
CA GLY A 40 1.66 2.28 18.12
C GLY A 40 1.23 1.74 19.49
N ASN A 41 1.10 0.43 19.67
CA ASN A 41 0.54 -0.12 20.92
C ASN A 41 1.51 0.05 22.10
N ASN A 42 0.99 0.20 23.33
CA ASN A 42 1.81 0.47 24.52
C ASN A 42 2.71 -0.71 24.90
N ALA A 43 2.26 -1.95 24.67
CA ALA A 43 3.03 -3.15 24.97
C ALA A 43 4.15 -3.38 23.95
N HIS A 44 5.40 -3.47 24.42
CA HIS A 44 6.56 -3.70 23.54
C HIS A 44 6.43 -5.00 22.74
N ALA A 45 5.91 -6.07 23.36
CA ALA A 45 5.69 -7.35 22.70
C ALA A 45 4.74 -7.24 21.50
N ASP A 46 3.69 -6.43 21.61
CA ASP A 46 2.74 -6.21 20.51
C ASP A 46 3.36 -5.43 19.35
N ARG A 47 4.14 -4.39 19.65
CA ARG A 47 4.84 -3.62 18.60
C ARG A 47 5.87 -4.47 17.86
N GLU A 48 6.57 -5.36 18.57
CA GLU A 48 7.52 -6.29 17.97
C GLU A 48 6.83 -7.36 17.12
N ALA A 49 5.72 -7.93 17.59
CA ALA A 49 4.94 -8.89 16.82
C ALA A 49 4.41 -8.27 15.52
N ALA A 50 3.83 -7.07 15.61
CA ALA A 50 3.36 -6.31 14.46
C ALA A 50 4.46 -6.01 13.45
N SER A 51 5.64 -5.59 13.94
CA SER A 51 6.80 -5.33 13.07
C SER A 51 7.25 -6.59 12.32
N ARG A 52 7.23 -7.76 12.98
CA ARG A 52 7.58 -9.04 12.35
C ARG A 52 6.55 -9.46 11.32
N GLU A 53 5.27 -9.32 11.63
CA GLU A 53 4.15 -9.63 10.75
C GLU A 53 4.21 -8.81 9.45
N LEU A 54 4.41 -7.49 9.55
CA LEU A 54 4.56 -6.61 8.39
C LEU A 54 5.77 -6.97 7.52
N VAL A 55 6.90 -7.35 8.15
CA VAL A 55 8.09 -7.81 7.42
C VAL A 55 7.84 -9.15 6.72
N GLN A 56 7.04 -10.05 7.30
CA GLN A 56 6.66 -11.32 6.69
C GLN A 56 5.74 -11.11 5.47
N LEU A 57 4.79 -10.18 5.58
CA LEU A 57 3.92 -9.78 4.46
C LEU A 57 4.70 -9.07 3.32
N GLY A 58 5.84 -8.46 3.64
CA GLY A 58 6.80 -7.98 2.64
C GLY A 58 6.21 -6.92 1.70
N HIS A 59 6.23 -7.20 0.39
CA HIS A 59 5.73 -6.29 -0.64
C HIS A 59 4.24 -5.94 -0.46
N GLN A 60 3.44 -6.85 0.12
CA GLN A 60 2.02 -6.63 0.37
C GLN A 60 1.79 -5.56 1.44
N ALA A 61 2.63 -5.51 2.47
CA ALA A 61 2.54 -4.51 3.53
C ALA A 61 3.21 -3.18 3.17
N TYR A 62 4.15 -3.20 2.21
CA TYR A 62 5.05 -2.09 1.95
C TYR A 62 4.36 -0.73 1.73
N PRO A 63 3.30 -0.59 0.89
CA PRO A 63 2.64 0.70 0.69
C PRO A 63 2.01 1.26 1.98
N ALA A 64 1.39 0.39 2.79
CA ALA A 64 0.74 0.79 4.03
C ALA A 64 1.77 1.23 5.08
N VAL A 65 2.88 0.47 5.22
CA VAL A 65 3.97 0.84 6.14
C VAL A 65 4.65 2.13 5.67
N GLN A 66 4.86 2.32 4.37
CA GLN A 66 5.40 3.56 3.83
C GLN A 66 4.48 4.77 4.11
N GLY A 67 3.16 4.57 4.12
CA GLY A 67 2.20 5.57 4.59
C GLY A 67 2.37 5.88 6.08
N ALA A 68 2.54 4.84 6.91
CA ALA A 68 2.70 4.96 8.36
C ALA A 68 3.98 5.69 8.80
N VAL A 69 5.03 5.73 7.96
CA VAL A 69 6.22 6.57 8.19
C VAL A 69 5.84 8.04 8.38
N LYS A 70 4.76 8.51 7.74
CA LYS A 70 4.25 9.89 7.86
C LYS A 70 3.28 10.08 9.03
N SER A 71 3.16 9.10 9.92
CA SER A 71 2.29 9.20 11.10
C SER A 71 2.67 10.40 11.97
N LYS A 72 1.66 10.98 12.63
CA LYS A 72 1.87 12.03 13.63
C LYS A 72 2.41 11.48 14.95
N ASP A 73 2.27 10.17 15.18
CA ASP A 73 2.87 9.48 16.32
C ASP A 73 4.34 9.15 16.01
N PRO A 74 5.31 9.73 16.74
CA PRO A 74 6.73 9.51 16.50
C PRO A 74 7.17 8.06 16.68
N GLU A 75 6.56 7.29 17.58
CA GLU A 75 6.92 5.88 17.78
C GLU A 75 6.42 5.03 16.60
N VAL A 76 5.21 5.31 16.10
CA VAL A 76 4.69 4.66 14.87
C VAL A 76 5.57 4.99 13.68
N SER A 77 5.90 6.27 13.48
CA SER A 77 6.75 6.72 12.38
C SER A 77 8.12 6.02 12.41
N ARG A 78 8.80 6.06 13.56
CA ARG A 78 10.11 5.43 13.76
C ARG A 78 10.09 3.92 13.49
N ARG A 79 9.09 3.20 14.00
CA ARG A 79 8.96 1.76 13.77
C ARG A 79 8.61 1.42 12.33
N ALA A 80 7.75 2.21 11.70
CA ALA A 80 7.42 2.05 10.29
C ALA A 80 8.68 2.19 9.41
N GLU A 81 9.58 3.13 9.73
CA GLU A 81 10.87 3.26 9.03
C GLU A 81 11.75 2.01 9.17
N GLU A 82 11.83 1.43 10.37
CA GLU A 82 12.57 0.18 10.61
C GLU A 82 11.97 -0.99 9.82
N VAL A 83 10.65 -1.11 9.80
CA VAL A 83 9.94 -2.14 9.03
C VAL A 83 10.17 -1.95 7.53
N VAL A 84 10.10 -0.71 7.01
CA VAL A 84 10.40 -0.39 5.60
C VAL A 84 11.80 -0.84 5.21
N LYS A 85 12.81 -0.55 6.04
CA LYS A 85 14.19 -1.00 5.79
C LYS A 85 14.27 -2.53 5.71
N ARG A 86 13.69 -3.22 6.69
CA ARG A 86 13.69 -4.70 6.74
C ARG A 86 12.94 -5.35 5.56
N ILE A 87 11.87 -4.71 5.07
CA ILE A 87 11.16 -5.18 3.87
C ILE A 87 12.05 -4.98 2.63
N ARG A 88 12.72 -3.82 2.49
CA ARG A 88 13.64 -3.53 1.37
C ARG A 88 14.81 -4.50 1.29
N ASP A 89 15.33 -4.93 2.43
CA ASP A 89 16.44 -5.88 2.47
C ASP A 89 16.04 -7.30 2.00
N LYS A 90 14.74 -7.63 2.06
CA LYS A 90 14.21 -8.97 1.74
C LYS A 90 13.49 -9.05 0.40
N VAL A 91 12.98 -7.93 -0.09
CA VAL A 91 12.08 -7.88 -1.25
C VAL A 91 12.78 -7.20 -2.43
N PRO A 92 12.82 -7.84 -3.61
CA PRO A 92 13.36 -7.22 -4.82
C PRO A 92 12.70 -5.87 -5.14
N THR A 93 13.51 -4.87 -5.50
CA THR A 93 13.05 -3.50 -5.79
C THR A 93 11.86 -3.39 -6.75
N PRO A 94 11.73 -4.21 -7.82
CA PRO A 94 10.57 -4.14 -8.71
C PRO A 94 9.22 -4.34 -7.99
N LEU A 95 9.16 -5.22 -6.98
CA LEU A 95 7.94 -5.49 -6.22
C LEU A 95 7.59 -4.36 -5.23
N LEU A 96 8.55 -3.49 -4.90
CA LEU A 96 8.37 -2.36 -3.99
C LEU A 96 7.89 -1.09 -4.71
N ARG A 97 7.86 -1.10 -6.05
CA ARG A 97 7.35 0.00 -6.88
C ARG A 97 5.85 -0.10 -7.15
N LEU A 98 5.19 -1.15 -6.67
CA LEU A 98 3.75 -1.30 -6.82
C LEU A 98 3.05 -0.22 -6.00
N ASP A 99 2.41 0.71 -6.69
CA ASP A 99 1.53 1.71 -6.08
C ASP A 99 0.24 1.05 -5.57
N ALA A 100 -0.38 1.65 -4.57
CA ALA A 100 -1.68 1.17 -4.07
C ALA A 100 -2.84 1.47 -5.05
N ASN A 101 -2.63 2.38 -6.01
CA ASN A 101 -3.63 2.78 -6.98
C ASN A 101 -3.31 2.20 -8.36
N ASP A 102 -4.36 1.94 -9.13
CA ASP A 102 -4.26 1.66 -10.55
C ASP A 102 -3.97 2.94 -11.32
N ARG A 103 -3.21 2.79 -12.40
CA ARG A 103 -2.92 3.85 -13.35
C ARG A 103 -3.37 3.41 -14.75
N ILE A 104 -4.25 4.22 -15.34
CA ILE A 104 -4.71 4.04 -16.71
C ILE A 104 -4.08 5.15 -17.55
N GLU A 105 -3.27 4.76 -18.53
CA GLU A 105 -2.77 5.68 -19.55
C GLU A 105 -3.82 5.78 -20.66
N THR A 106 -4.33 6.99 -20.89
CA THR A 106 -5.24 7.25 -22.01
C THR A 106 -4.53 7.96 -23.15
N VAL A 107 -5.25 8.16 -24.26
CA VAL A 107 -4.77 8.98 -25.38
C VAL A 107 -4.37 10.40 -24.96
N MET A 108 -5.09 11.00 -24.00
CA MET A 108 -4.92 12.42 -23.66
C MET A 108 -4.13 12.65 -22.36
N PHE A 109 -4.37 11.85 -21.33
CA PHE A 109 -3.74 12.03 -20.02
C PHE A 109 -3.78 10.76 -19.17
N PRO A 110 -2.87 10.61 -18.20
CA PRO A 110 -2.91 9.53 -17.23
C PRO A 110 -3.99 9.75 -16.18
N ILE A 111 -4.62 8.66 -15.76
CA ILE A 111 -5.66 8.67 -14.73
C ILE A 111 -5.25 7.71 -13.61
N VAL A 112 -5.26 8.19 -12.37
CA VAL A 112 -4.92 7.40 -11.19
C VAL A 112 -6.16 7.21 -10.32
N GLY A 113 -6.42 5.97 -9.90
CA GLY A 113 -7.57 5.65 -9.06
C GLY A 113 -7.66 4.16 -8.77
N ARG A 114 -8.81 3.70 -8.28
CA ARG A 114 -9.09 2.28 -8.07
C ARG A 114 -10.06 1.78 -9.12
N ILE A 115 -9.63 0.80 -9.90
CA ILE A 115 -10.47 0.10 -10.87
C ILE A 115 -11.44 -0.78 -10.07
N SER A 116 -12.71 -0.63 -10.37
CA SER A 116 -13.80 -1.44 -9.82
C SER A 116 -14.55 -2.03 -11.02
N SER A 117 -14.69 -3.36 -11.07
CA SER A 117 -15.63 -3.97 -12.00
C SER A 117 -17.04 -3.61 -11.54
N GLY A 118 -17.80 -2.95 -12.40
CA GLY A 118 -19.25 -2.76 -12.23
C GLY A 118 -20.01 -3.98 -12.71
#